data_AF-A0A7X9IJI9-F1
#
_entry.id   AF-A0A7X9IJI9-F1
#
_cell.length_a   1.000
_cell.length_b   1.000
_cell.length_c   1.000
_cell.angle_alpha   90.00
_cell.angle_beta   90.00
_cell.angle_gamma   90.00
#
_symmetry.space_group_name_H-M   'P 1'
#
loop_
_entity.id
_entity.type
_entity.pdbx_description
1 polymer ?
#
loop_
_entity_poly.entity_id
_entity_poly.type
_entity_poly.pdbx_seq_one_letter_code
_entity_poly.pdbx_strand_id
1 'polypeptide(L)'
;MKKELNLETLLTSDKLELKNLSFEQGLKLLEELVAKVEEGTLPIDSAMNAYEKGVSLIEHLQGQLNGAEEKLKILRKRSKNDSKGLVEVEEKNGEY
;
A
#
# COMPACT_ATOMS: atom_id res chain seq x y z
N MET A 1 15.29 -7.57 -20.02
CA MET A 1 14.50 -6.38 -19.64
C MET A 1 13.36 -6.83 -18.74
N LYS A 2 13.19 -6.24 -17.55
CA LYS A 2 11.97 -6.46 -16.75
C LYS A 2 10.82 -5.82 -17.53
N LYS A 3 9.80 -6.59 -17.89
CA LYS A 3 8.59 -6.06 -18.53
C LYS A 3 7.90 -5.18 -17.48
N GLU A 4 7.76 -3.89 -17.76
CA GLU A 4 7.06 -2.96 -16.86
C GLU A 4 5.56 -3.26 -16.91
N LEU A 5 4.92 -3.34 -15.74
CA LEU A 5 3.49 -3.64 -15.64
C LEU A 5 2.70 -2.38 -16.05
N ASN A 6 1.81 -2.53 -17.03
CA ASN A 6 0.92 -1.49 -17.55
C ASN A 6 -0.51 -2.04 -17.75
N LEU A 7 -1.50 -1.18 -18.04
CA LEU A 7 -2.90 -1.57 -18.20
C LEU A 7 -3.10 -2.70 -19.24
N GLU A 8 -2.43 -2.63 -20.39
CA GLU A 8 -2.56 -3.63 -21.46
C GLU A 8 -2.08 -5.00 -20.98
N THR A 9 -0.89 -5.06 -20.36
CA THR A 9 -0.35 -6.30 -19.80
C THR A 9 -1.16 -6.81 -18.60
N LEU A 10 -1.81 -5.92 -17.85
CA LEU A 10 -2.68 -6.25 -16.72
C LEU A 10 -3.94 -6.99 -17.18
N LEU A 11 -4.56 -6.52 -18.26
CA LEU A 11 -5.80 -7.07 -18.82
C LEU A 11 -5.60 -8.28 -19.72
N THR A 12 -4.40 -8.45 -20.30
CA THR A 12 -4.08 -9.56 -21.22
C THR A 12 -3.35 -10.74 -20.56
N SER A 13 -2.90 -10.58 -19.30
CA SER A 13 -2.18 -11.63 -18.57
C SER A 13 -3.10 -12.42 -17.63
N ASP A 14 -3.05 -13.75 -17.76
CA ASP A 14 -3.71 -14.67 -16.83
C ASP A 14 -3.14 -14.54 -15.41
N LYS A 15 -1.83 -14.28 -15.29
CA LYS A 15 -1.14 -14.16 -14.01
C LYS A 15 -0.96 -12.70 -13.61
N LEU A 16 -1.43 -12.36 -12.42
CA LEU A 16 -1.30 -11.03 -11.83
C LEU A 16 -0.12 -11.00 -10.84
N GLU A 17 0.95 -10.27 -11.18
CA GLU A 17 2.18 -10.18 -10.39
C GLU A 17 2.29 -8.83 -9.66
N LEU A 18 1.58 -8.67 -8.54
CA LEU A 18 1.54 -7.40 -7.77
C LEU A 18 2.67 -7.26 -6.74
N LYS A 19 3.35 -8.34 -6.37
CA LYS A 19 4.30 -8.37 -5.23
C LYS A 19 5.40 -7.31 -5.27
N ASN A 20 5.80 -6.87 -6.45
CA ASN A 20 6.88 -5.89 -6.62
C ASN A 20 6.38 -4.52 -7.11
N LEU A 21 5.06 -4.32 -7.15
CA LEU A 21 4.45 -3.08 -7.62
C LEU A 21 4.48 -2.02 -6.52
N SER A 22 5.07 -0.86 -6.79
CA SER A 22 5.04 0.26 -5.84
C SER A 22 3.62 0.80 -5.68
N PHE A 23 3.38 1.55 -4.60
CA PHE A 23 2.08 2.17 -4.35
C PHE A 23 1.69 3.12 -5.49
N GLU A 24 2.61 3.99 -5.92
CA GLU A 24 2.39 4.99 -6.97
C GLU A 24 2.11 4.32 -8.32
N GLN A 25 2.83 3.25 -8.64
CA GLN A 25 2.60 2.48 -9.86
C GLN A 25 1.24 1.79 -9.83
N GLY A 26 0.86 1.20 -8.69
CA GLY A 26 -0.43 0.55 -8.55
C GLY A 26 -1.60 1.53 -8.56
N LEU A 27 -1.44 2.72 -7.97
CA LEU A 27 -2.45 3.77 -8.02
C LEU A 27 -2.67 4.25 -9.45
N LYS A 28 -1.59 4.52 -10.19
CA LYS A 28 -1.68 4.90 -11.61
C LYS A 28 -2.39 3.85 -12.45
N LEU A 29 -2.06 2.56 -12.25
CA LEU A 29 -2.74 1.46 -12.94
C LEU A 29 -4.23 1.40 -12.61
N LEU A 30 -4.61 1.69 -11.37
CA LEU A 30 -6.00 1.70 -10.95
C LEU A 30 -6.76 2.84 -11.62
N GLU A 31 -6.16 4.04 -11.70
CA GLU A 31 -6.74 5.19 -12.40
C GLU A 31 -6.95 4.89 -13.89
N GLU A 32 -5.94 4.31 -14.55
CA GLU A 32 -6.02 3.88 -15.94
C GLU A 32 -7.12 2.83 -16.16
N LEU A 33 -7.24 1.87 -15.24
CA LEU A 33 -8.26 0.83 -15.28
C LEU A 33 -9.68 1.42 -15.13
N VAL A 34 -9.88 2.31 -14.16
CA VAL A 34 -11.17 2.99 -13.93
C VAL A 34 -11.56 3.80 -15.16
N ALA A 35 -10.65 4.62 -15.69
CA ALA A 35 -10.89 5.37 -16.92
C ALA A 35 -11.32 4.45 -18.07
N LYS A 36 -10.66 3.28 -18.20
CA LYS A 36 -11.00 2.32 -19.25
C LYS A 36 -12.38 1.68 -19.08
N VAL A 37 -12.81 1.42 -17.85
CA VAL A 37 -14.15 0.90 -17.55
C VAL A 37 -15.21 1.97 -17.81
N GLU A 38 -14.94 3.22 -17.44
CA GLU A 38 -15.85 4.36 -17.63
C GLU A 38 -16.08 4.71 -19.11
N GLU A 39 -15.13 4.42 -20.00
CA GLU A 39 -15.34 4.53 -21.46
C GLU A 39 -16.52 3.68 -21.96
N GLY A 40 -16.90 2.61 -21.24
CA GLY A 40 -18.05 1.77 -21.57
C GLY A 40 -17.91 0.95 -22.87
N THR A 41 -16.70 0.87 -23.43
CA THR A 41 -16.43 0.17 -24.70
C THR A 41 -15.91 -1.26 -24.52
N LEU A 42 -15.71 -1.70 -23.27
CA LEU A 42 -15.21 -3.05 -22.97
C LEU A 42 -16.29 -4.11 -23.22
N PRO A 43 -15.96 -5.20 -23.93
CA PRO A 43 -16.79 -6.41 -23.93
C PRO A 43 -17.02 -6.93 -22.50
N ILE A 44 -18.12 -7.63 -22.27
CA ILE A 44 -18.52 -8.10 -20.93
C ILE A 44 -17.42 -8.92 -20.24
N ASP A 45 -16.79 -9.85 -20.96
CA ASP A 45 -15.71 -10.70 -20.41
C ASP A 45 -14.49 -9.85 -20.01
N SER A 46 -14.17 -8.83 -20.80
CA SER A 46 -13.09 -7.89 -20.49
C SER A 46 -13.45 -6.98 -19.30
N ALA A 47 -14.72 -6.59 -19.17
CA ALA A 47 -15.20 -5.80 -18.03
C ALA A 47 -15.16 -6.62 -16.73
N MET A 48 -15.52 -7.90 -16.77
CA MET A 48 -15.39 -8.81 -15.62
C MET A 48 -13.93 -8.99 -15.21
N ASN A 49 -13.04 -9.24 -16.17
CA ASN A 49 -11.60 -9.32 -15.89
C ASN A 49 -11.07 -8.00 -15.31
N ALA A 50 -11.44 -6.86 -15.89
CA ALA A 50 -11.07 -5.54 -15.36
C ALA A 50 -11.52 -5.37 -13.91
N TYR A 51 -12.74 -5.77 -13.56
CA TYR A 51 -13.24 -5.74 -12.20
C TYR A 51 -12.39 -6.60 -11.24
N GLU A 52 -12.11 -7.87 -11.59
CA GLU A 52 -11.30 -8.77 -10.77
C GLU A 52 -9.88 -8.25 -10.55
N LYS A 53 -9.24 -7.73 -11.60
CA LYS A 53 -7.91 -7.11 -11.51
C LYS A 53 -7.96 -5.84 -10.65
N GLY A 54 -9.02 -5.04 -10.77
CA GLY A 54 -9.24 -3.83 -9.98
C GLY A 54 -9.35 -4.13 -8.49
N VAL A 55 -10.15 -5.14 -8.11
CA VAL A 55 -10.29 -5.58 -6.70
C VAL A 55 -8.92 -6.00 -6.15
N SER A 56 -8.20 -6.86 -6.88
CA SER A 56 -6.87 -7.33 -6.47
C SER A 56 -5.87 -6.18 -6.29
N LEU A 57 -5.93 -5.17 -7.16
CA LEU A 57 -5.07 -3.99 -7.10
C LEU A 57 -5.39 -3.11 -5.88
N ILE A 58 -6.68 -2.92 -5.57
CA ILE A 58 -7.14 -2.20 -4.38
C ILE A 58 -6.66 -2.88 -3.10
N GLU A 59 -6.82 -4.20 -2.99
CA GLU A 59 -6.35 -4.98 -1.84
C GLU A 59 -4.83 -4.84 -1.63
N HIS A 60 -4.06 -4.88 -2.72
CA HIS A 60 -2.61 -4.69 -2.67
C HIS A 60 -2.22 -3.29 -2.17
N LEU A 61 -2.88 -2.24 -2.68
CA LEU A 61 -2.63 -0.86 -2.26
C LEU A 61 -2.99 -0.64 -0.78
N GLN A 62 -4.11 -1.18 -0.32
CA GLN A 62 -4.50 -1.16 1.08
C GLN A 62 -3.47 -1.86 1.98
N GLY A 63 -2.97 -3.03 1.54
CA GLY A 63 -1.91 -3.74 2.24
C GLY A 63 -0.64 -2.90 2.42
N GLN A 64 -0.23 -2.16 1.39
CA GLN A 64 0.92 -1.26 1.48
C GLN A 64 0.70 -0.12 2.47
N LEU A 65 -0.47 0.52 2.42
CA LEU A 65 -0.83 1.60 3.35
C LEU A 65 -0.87 1.11 4.81
N ASN A 66 -1.47 -0.05 5.05
CA ASN A 66 -1.51 -0.66 6.38
C ASN A 66 -0.10 -0.94 6.92
N GLY A 67 0.77 -1.50 6.08
CA GLY A 67 2.17 -1.73 6.44
C GLY A 67 2.95 -0.44 6.73
N ALA A 68 2.67 0.64 5.99
CA ALA A 68 3.26 1.95 6.26
C ALA A 68 2.75 2.54 7.60
N GLU A 69 1.46 2.42 7.87
CA GLU A 69 0.85 2.89 9.13
C GLU A 69 1.42 2.14 10.35
N GLU A 70 1.60 0.82 10.24
CA GLU A 70 2.20 0.01 11.30
C GLU A 70 3.63 0.44 11.61
N LYS A 71 4.45 0.65 10.57
CA LYS A 71 5.82 1.18 10.73
C LYS A 71 5.82 2.52 11.46
N LEU A 72 4.91 3.43 11.11
CA LEU A 72 4.76 4.73 11.80
C LEU A 72 4.35 4.55 13.27
N LYS A 73 3.44 3.60 13.58
CA LYS A 73 3.04 3.29 14.96
C LYS A 73 4.24 2.81 15.79
N ILE A 74 5.08 1.93 15.25
CA ILE A 74 6.28 1.43 15.93
C ILE A 74 7.28 2.57 16.19
N LEU A 75 7.56 3.40 15.18
CA LEU A 75 8.48 4.54 15.31
C LEU A 75 8.01 5.53 16.39
N ARG A 76 6.71 5.84 16.43
CA ARG A 76 6.12 6.71 17.45
C ARG A 76 6.23 6.13 18.86
N LYS A 77 6.02 4.81 19.02
CA LYS A 77 6.18 4.14 20.33
C LYS A 77 7.62 4.17 20.81
N ARG A 78 8.59 3.94 19.91
CA ARG A 78 10.03 3.99 20.24
C ARG A 78 10.45 5.38 20.70
N SER A 79 10.07 6.43 19.96
CA SER A 79 10.37 7.82 20.34
C SER A 79 9.81 8.21 21.72
N LYS A 80 8.62 7.72 22.09
CA LYS A 80 8.05 7.94 23.44
C LYS A 80 8.78 7.20 24.55
N ASN A 81 9.33 6.02 24.27
CA ASN A 81 10.10 5.26 25.26
C ASN A 81 11.49 5.88 25.46
N ASP A 82 12.12 6.36 24.39
CA ASP A 82 13.43 7.02 24.45
C ASP A 82 13.36 8.35 25.23
N SER A 83 12.19 9.01 25.28
CA SER A 83 11.96 10.24 26.06
C SER A 83 11.52 10.00 27.52
N LYS A 84 11.10 8.77 27.87
CA LYS A 84 10.77 8.40 29.27
C LYS A 84 11.99 7.99 30.09
N GLY A 85 13.11 7.62 29.46
CA GLY A 85 14.34 7.21 30.15
C GLY A 85 15.18 8.36 30.73
N LEU A 86 14.76 9.62 30.58
CA LEU A 86 15.55 10.80 30.98
C LEU A 86 15.00 11.54 32.22
N VAL A 87 13.93 11.06 32.88
CA VAL A 87 13.25 11.82 33.96
C VAL A 87 13.19 11.09 35.31
N GLU A 88 13.83 9.93 35.48
CA GLU A 88 13.91 9.28 36.80
C GLU A 88 15.37 9.22 37.29
N VAL A 89 15.88 10.37 37.74
CA VAL A 89 16.90 10.39 38.79
C VAL A 89 16.21 11.00 40.01
N GLU A 90 15.56 10.15 40.81
CA GLU A 90 15.08 10.56 42.13
C GLU A 90 16.31 10.88 43.01
N GLU A 91 16.62 12.17 43.16
CA GLU A 91 17.48 12.65 44.24
C GLU A 91 16.75 12.47 45.57
N LYS A 92 16.78 11.26 46.12
CA LYS A 92 16.56 11.07 47.57
C LYS A 92 17.88 11.20 48.28
N ASN A 93 18.29 12.43 48.57
CA ASN A 93 19.31 12.69 49.57
C ASN A 93 18.82 13.71 50.59
N GLY A 94 18.53 13.20 51.78
CA GLY A 94 18.87 13.87 53.03
C GLY A 94 17.77 14.74 53.65
N GLU A 95 16.90 14.12 54.44
CA GLU A 95 16.35 14.80 55.61
C GLU A 95 16.51 13.92 56.87
N TYR A 96 17.23 14.53 57.82
CA TYR A 96 17.48 14.21 59.24
C TYR A 96 18.53 13.16 59.60
#